data_AF-A0A381VV73-F1
#
_entry.id   AF-A0A381VV73-F1
#
_cell.length_a   1.000
_cell.length_b   1.000
_cell.length_c   1.000
_cell.angle_alpha   90.00
_cell.angle_beta   90.00
_cell.angle_gamma   90.00
#
_symmetry.space_group_name_H-M   'P 1'
#
loop_
_entity.id
_entity.type
_entity.pdbx_description
1 polymer ?
#
loop_
_entity_poly.entity_id
_entity_poly.type
_entity_poly.pdbx_seq_one_letter_code
_entity_poly.pdbx_strand_id
1 'polypeptide(L)' 'VSHQVLDARHLLCPLPVIRAQDRVKQLQPGDILEVRCTDPGALNDIPAWCRINGHDVLQAGEQAEEVVVTLRVGES' A
#
# COMPACT_ATOMS: atom_id res chain seq x y z
N VAL A 1 11.58 5.07 -12.37
CA VAL A 1 10.92 5.00 -11.05
C VAL A 1 9.76 5.97 -11.06
N SER A 2 8.54 5.45 -11.16
CA SER A 2 7.32 6.26 -11.07
C SER A 2 6.78 6.25 -9.63
N HIS A 3 6.12 7.33 -9.23
CA HIS A 3 5.44 7.44 -7.93
C HIS A 3 3.94 7.56 -8.19
N GLN A 4 3.15 6.65 -7.63
CA GLN A 4 1.70 6.64 -7.78
C GLN A 4 1.00 6.69 -6.44
N VAL A 5 -0.14 7.38 -6.40
CA VAL A 5 -1.03 7.41 -5.25
C VAL A 5 -2.27 6.56 -5.54
N LEU A 6 -2.63 5.71 -4.58
CA LEU A 6 -3.87 4.93 -4.56
C LEU A 6 -4.75 5.44 -3.42
N ASP A 7 -5.91 5.96 -3.79
CA ASP A 7 -6.96 6.29 -2.84
C ASP A 7 -7.80 5.04 -2.53
N ALA A 8 -7.68 4.57 -1.30
CA ALA A 8 -8.42 3.46 -0.71
C ALA A 8 -9.19 3.93 0.54
N ARG A 9 -9.53 5.22 0.63
CA ARG A 9 -10.31 5.78 1.73
C ARG A 9 -11.76 5.27 1.68
N HIS A 10 -12.40 5.23 2.85
CA HIS A 10 -13.74 4.65 3.04
C HIS A 10 -13.87 3.17 2.69
N LEU A 11 -12.76 2.49 2.45
CA LEU A 11 -12.71 1.04 2.31
C LEU A 11 -12.29 0.43 3.65
N LEU A 12 -13.02 -0.60 4.08
CA LEU A 12 -12.70 -1.38 5.28
C LEU A 12 -11.97 -2.67 4.89
N CYS A 13 -11.18 -3.21 5.82
CA CYS A 13 -10.50 -4.49 5.67
C CYS A 13 -11.44 -5.58 5.12
N PRO A 14 -11.01 -6.36 4.10
CA PRO A 14 -9.66 -6.43 3.51
C PRO A 14 -9.45 -5.55 2.26
N LEU A 15 -10.38 -4.65 1.95
CA LEU A 15 -10.41 -3.94 0.66
C LEU A 15 -9.16 -3.08 0.38
N PRO A 16 -8.55 -2.35 1.34
CA PRO A 16 -7.34 -1.57 1.07
C PRO A 16 -6.19 -2.41 0.53
N VAL A 17 -5.97 -3.61 1.08
CA VAL A 17 -4.91 -4.54 0.64
C VAL A 17 -5.19 -5.06 -0.77
N ILE A 18 -6.44 -5.44 -1.05
CA ILE A 18 -6.84 -5.92 -2.38
C ILE A 18 -6.60 -4.84 -3.44
N ARG A 19 -6.94 -3.57 -3.14
CA ARG A 19 -6.69 -2.46 -4.05
C ARG A 19 -5.21 -2.18 -4.25
N ALA A 20 -4.41 -2.26 -3.19
CA ALA A 20 -2.96 -2.14 -3.28
C ALA A 20 -2.38 -3.25 -4.18
N GLN A 21 -2.80 -4.50 -3.98
CA GLN A 21 -2.41 -5.64 -4.80
C GLN A 21 -2.76 -5.44 -6.28
N ASP A 22 -4.00 -5.04 -6.59
CA ASP A 22 -4.44 -4.83 -7.96
C ASP A 22 -3.70 -3.69 -8.64
N ARG A 23 -3.35 -2.63 -7.90
CA ARG A 23 -2.52 -1.55 -8.43
C ARG A 23 -1.10 -2.02 -8.68
N VAL A 24 -0.48 -2.76 -7.76
CA VAL A 24 0.89 -3.25 -7.92
C VAL A 24 1.04 -4.15 -9.15
N LYS A 25 0.03 -4.96 -9.52
CA LYS A 25 0.03 -5.74 -10.77
C LYS A 25 0.20 -4.90 -12.05
N GLN A 26 -0.04 -3.59 -11.98
CA GLN A 26 0.07 -2.66 -13.11
C GLN A 26 1.38 -1.85 -13.07
N LEU A 27 2.22 -2.07 -12.06
CA LEU A 27 3.47 -1.35 -11.82
C LEU A 27 4.68 -2.22 -12.17
N GLN A 28 5.82 -1.57 -12.38
CA GLN A 28 7.09 -2.26 -12.60
C GLN A 28 7.88 -2.35 -11.30
N PRO A 29 8.76 -3.36 -11.15
CA PRO A 29 9.70 -3.39 -10.03
C PRO A 29 10.50 -2.08 -9.93
N GLY A 30 10.66 -1.60 -8.70
CA GLY A 30 11.25 -0.32 -8.38
C GLY A 30 10.27 0.86 -8.36
N ASP A 31 9.06 0.74 -8.92
CA ASP A 31 8.02 1.76 -8.78
C ASP A 31 7.54 1.89 -7.33
N ILE A 32 7.02 3.06 -6.99
CA ILE A 32 6.55 3.38 -5.63
C ILE A 32 5.05 3.62 -5.66
N LEU A 33 4.35 2.97 -4.72
CA LEU A 33 2.93 3.11 -4.49
C LEU A 33 2.68 3.67 -3.08
N GLU A 34 2.04 4.82 -3.01
CA GLU A 34 1.49 5.39 -1.78
C GLU A 34 0.00 5.04 -1.68
N VAL A 35 -0.40 4.31 -0.65
CA VAL A 35 -1.78 3.92 -0.37
C VAL A 35 -2.31 4.78 0.76
N ARG A 36 -3.39 5.51 0.50
CA ARG A 36 -4.12 6.31 1.49
C ARG A 36 -5.42 5.62 1.84
N CYS A 37 -5.68 5.42 3.11
CA CYS A 37 -6.86 4.72 3.60
C CYS A 37 -7.33 5.33 4.92
N THR A 38 -8.56 5.02 5.32
CA THR A 38 -9.15 5.47 6.59
C THR A 38 -9.31 4.33 7.60
N ASP A 39 -8.90 3.13 7.21
CA ASP A 39 -8.98 1.93 8.05
C ASP A 39 -7.66 1.75 8.83
N PRO A 40 -7.66 1.81 10.17
CA PRO A 40 -6.47 1.56 10.98
C PRO A 40 -5.88 0.15 10.77
N GLY A 41 -6.69 -0.83 10.36
CA GLY A 41 -6.21 -2.19 10.05
C GLY A 41 -5.17 -2.22 8.93
N ALA A 42 -5.31 -1.33 7.94
CA ALA A 42 -4.41 -1.24 6.80
C ALA A 42 -2.95 -0.91 7.19
N LEU A 43 -2.75 -0.26 8.35
CA LEU A 43 -1.42 0.03 8.89
C LEU A 43 -0.62 -1.26 9.19
N ASN A 44 -1.32 -2.36 9.49
CA ASN A 44 -0.70 -3.66 9.73
C ASN A 44 -0.80 -4.57 8.51
N ASP A 45 -1.96 -4.59 7.85
CA ASP A 45 -2.26 -5.54 6.79
C ASP A 45 -1.44 -5.28 5.52
N ILE A 46 -1.29 -4.02 5.10
CA ILE A 46 -0.51 -3.68 3.90
C ILE A 46 0.98 -4.01 4.10
N PRO A 47 1.64 -3.63 5.21
CA PRO A 47 3.02 -4.05 5.44
C PRO A 47 3.20 -5.57 5.56
N ALA A 48 2.26 -6.28 6.17
CA ALA A 48 2.30 -7.74 6.23
C ALA A 48 2.21 -8.36 4.84
N TRP A 49 1.27 -7.89 4.01
CA TRP A 49 1.14 -8.31 2.62
C TRP A 49 2.40 -8.03 1.82
N CYS A 50 3.02 -6.84 1.97
CA CYS A 50 4.27 -6.49 1.29
C CYS A 50 5.39 -7.47 1.63
N ARG A 51 5.59 -7.80 2.92
CA ARG A 51 6.63 -8.75 3.36
C ARG A 51 6.43 -10.15 2.77
N ILE A 52 5.19 -10.60 2.64
CA ILE A 52 4.85 -11.91 2.07
C ILE A 52 5.08 -11.94 0.55
N ASN A 53 4.84 -10.82 -0.14
CA ASN A 53 4.90 -10.72 -1.61
C ASN A 53 6.17 -10.01 -2.11
N GLY A 54 7.22 -9.95 -1.27
CA GLY A 54 8.53 -9.41 -1.65
C GLY A 54 8.55 -7.94 -2.05
N HIS A 55 7.65 -7.12 -1.51
CA HIS A 55 7.66 -5.67 -1.68
C HIS A 55 8.29 -4.97 -0.47
N ASP A 56 8.93 -3.83 -0.69
CA ASP A 56 9.58 -3.07 0.37
C ASP A 56 8.64 -2.00 0.92
N VAL A 57 8.39 -2.01 2.23
CA VAL A 57 7.65 -0.92 2.88
C VAL A 57 8.62 0.22 3.15
N LEU A 58 8.36 1.39 2.55
CA LEU A 58 9.18 2.58 2.74
C LEU A 58 8.70 3.42 3.92
N GLN A 59 7.38 3.54 4.09
CA GLN A 59 6.75 4.29 5.17
C GLN A 59 5.39 3.69 5.51
N ALA A 60 5.03 3.66 6.78
CA ALA A 60 3.69 3.28 7.23
C ALA A 60 3.38 4.10 8.49
N GLY A 61 2.26 4.83 8.48
CA GLY A 61 1.87 5.63 9.63
C GLY A 61 0.53 6.32 9.43
N GLU A 62 0.07 6.95 10.50
CA GLU A 62 -1.12 7.78 10.51
C GLU A 62 -0.72 9.23 10.21
N GLN A 63 -1.48 9.90 9.34
CA GLN A 63 -1.35 11.31 9.03
C GLN A 63 -2.73 11.96 9.15
N ALA A 64 -2.89 12.83 10.16
CA ALA A 64 -4.16 13.45 10.51
C ALA A 64 -5.28 12.41 10.76
N GLU A 65 -6.19 12.22 9.81
CA GLU A 65 -7.33 11.30 9.89
C GLU A 65 -7.21 10.13 8.90
N GLU A 66 -6.03 9.95 8.28
CA GLU A 66 -5.77 8.93 7.26
C GLU A 66 -4.58 8.05 7.66
N VAL A 67 -4.64 6.77 7.31
CA VAL A 67 -3.50 5.86 7.30
C VAL A 67 -2.84 5.94 5.93
N VAL A 68 -1.53 6.19 5.94
CA VAL A 68 -0.70 6.28 4.74
C VAL A 68 0.38 5.21 4.78
N VAL A 69 0.38 4.33 3.78
CA VAL A 69 1.40 3.29 3.60
C VAL A 69 2.06 3.46 2.24
N THR A 70 3.36 3.69 2.22
CA THR A 70 4.17 3.79 1.01
C THR A 70 5.03 2.54 0.87
N LEU A 71 4.98 1.92 -0.30
CA LEU A 71 5.74 0.72 -0.64
C LEU A 71 6.45 0.88 -1.98
N ARG A 72 7.57 0.20 -2.14
CA ARG A 72 8.26 -0.01 -3.42
C ARG A 72 7.99 -1.41 -3.91
N VAL A 73 7.59 -1.51 -5.18
CA VAL A 73 7.32 -2.78 -5.85
C VAL A 73 8.62 -3.55 -6.00
N GLY A 74 8.65 -4.78 -5.48
CA GLY A 74 9.78 -5.70 -5.65
C GLY A 74 9.66 -6.58 -6.88
N GLU A 75 10.73 -7.30 -7.20
CA GLU A 75 10.86 -8.15 -8.40
C GLU A 75 10.26 -9.56 -8.25
N SER A 76 9.34 -9.79 -7.31
CA SER A 76 8.78 -11.13 -7.01
C SER A 76 8.23 -11.87 -8.21
#